data_AF-A0A2U1B304-F1
#
_entry.id   AF-A0A2U1B304-F1
#
_cell.length_a   1.000
_cell.length_b   1.000
_cell.length_c   1.000
_cell.angle_alpha   90.00
_cell.angle_beta   90.00
_cell.angle_gamma   90.00
#
_symmetry.space_group_name_H-M   'P 1'
#
loop_
_entity.id
_entity.type
_entity.pdbx_description
1 polymer ?
#
loop_
_entity_poly.entity_id
_entity_poly.type
_entity_poly.pdbx_seq_one_letter_code
_entity_poly.pdbx_strand_id
1 'polypeptide(L)'
;MQGINLKVILLHSLVVVLASYAFVALGYIYDMPLTELYLETGDLTKFEQSANMYQINSDRISKFMEVHRYAPFAGALFGVALSFIALRKKKRGLQHTLIVLVIAVLLALGGILDMALVKNILFAPGRLVSSSVMTVYTLSYLLLLGLSFWLAFLGKRISETGSKNKV
;
A
#
# COMPACT_ATOMS: atom_id res chain seq x y z
N MET A 1 31.26 -4.73 15.96
CA MET A 1 30.39 -4.18 14.89
C MET A 1 28.98 -4.76 14.99
N GLN A 2 27.97 -3.97 15.36
CA GLN A 2 26.57 -4.42 15.41
C GLN A 2 25.99 -4.15 14.01
N GLY A 3 25.86 -5.19 13.17
CA GLY A 3 25.60 -5.10 11.73
C GLY A 3 24.20 -4.59 11.35
N ILE A 4 23.94 -4.50 10.04
CA ILE A 4 22.60 -4.25 9.47
C ILE A 4 21.60 -5.24 10.09
N ASN A 5 20.48 -4.76 10.62
CA ASN A 5 19.49 -5.64 11.25
C ASN A 5 18.40 -6.01 10.22
N LEU A 6 18.48 -7.23 9.71
CA LEU A 6 17.54 -7.76 8.71
C LEU A 6 16.07 -7.71 9.20
N LYS A 7 15.83 -7.91 10.51
CA LYS A 7 14.46 -7.84 11.07
C LYS A 7 13.87 -6.44 10.95
N VAL A 8 14.68 -5.41 11.13
CA VAL A 8 14.24 -4.01 10.99
C VAL A 8 13.93 -3.71 9.53
N ILE A 9 14.77 -4.19 8.59
CA ILE A 9 14.53 -4.03 7.16
C ILE A 9 13.24 -4.72 6.74
N LEU A 10 13.08 -6.01 7.06
CA LEU A 10 11.88 -6.78 6.72
C LEU A 10 10.60 -6.12 7.25
N LEU A 11 10.64 -5.63 8.48
CA LEU A 11 9.50 -4.96 9.09
C LEU A 11 9.15 -3.65 8.37
N HIS A 12 10.15 -2.83 7.99
CA HIS A 12 9.88 -1.57 7.30
C HIS A 12 9.54 -1.78 5.81
N SER A 13 10.04 -2.84 5.19
CA SER A 13 9.55 -3.30 3.89
C SER A 13 8.08 -3.74 3.96
N LEU A 14 7.67 -4.40 5.05
CA LEU A 14 6.26 -4.72 5.29
C LEU A 14 5.42 -3.45 5.47
N VAL A 15 5.93 -2.41 6.15
CA VAL A 15 5.27 -1.09 6.25
C VAL A 15 5.02 -0.49 4.87
N VAL A 16 6.02 -0.53 3.97
CA VAL A 16 5.88 -0.06 2.58
C VAL A 16 4.76 -0.80 1.85
N VAL A 17 4.74 -2.13 1.97
CA VAL A 17 3.72 -2.97 1.33
C VAL A 17 2.31 -2.64 1.87
N LEU A 18 2.15 -2.54 3.19
CA LEU A 18 0.86 -2.20 3.81
C LEU A 18 0.37 -0.81 3.42
N ALA A 19 1.28 0.18 3.39
CA ALA A 19 0.94 1.55 2.99
C ALA A 19 0.55 1.62 1.50
N SER A 20 1.26 0.89 0.62
CA SER A 20 0.89 0.74 -0.79
C SER A 20 -0.55 0.24 -0.94
N TYR A 21 -0.91 -0.83 -0.24
CA TYR A 21 -2.27 -1.38 -0.30
C TYR A 21 -3.33 -0.48 0.32
N ALA A 22 -3.00 0.27 1.38
CA ALA A 22 -3.92 1.24 1.96
C ALA A 22 -4.29 2.33 0.94
N PHE A 23 -3.34 2.78 0.12
CA PHE A 23 -3.61 3.76 -0.93
C PHE A 23 -4.38 3.18 -2.11
N VAL A 24 -4.17 1.91 -2.45
CA VAL A 24 -5.04 1.21 -3.43
C VAL A 24 -6.49 1.19 -2.92
N ALA A 25 -6.70 0.90 -1.63
CA ALA A 25 -8.03 0.96 -1.01
C ALA A 25 -8.66 2.36 -1.07
N LEU A 26 -7.86 3.43 -0.91
CA LEU A 26 -8.33 4.81 -1.12
C LEU A 26 -8.71 5.07 -2.58
N GLY A 27 -7.95 4.55 -3.53
CA GLY A 27 -8.26 4.62 -4.96
C GLY A 27 -9.66 4.08 -5.26
N TYR A 28 -10.07 3.00 -4.59
CA TYR A 28 -11.40 2.43 -4.74
C TYR A 28 -12.55 3.31 -4.22
N ILE A 29 -12.27 4.17 -3.24
CA ILE A 29 -13.25 5.10 -2.65
C ILE A 29 -13.41 6.35 -3.53
N TYR A 30 -12.41 6.67 -4.37
CA TYR A 30 -12.43 7.84 -5.24
C TYR A 30 -13.66 7.89 -6.15
N ASP A 31 -14.03 6.75 -6.75
CA ASP A 31 -15.19 6.64 -7.62
C ASP A 31 -15.80 5.23 -7.53
N MET A 32 -16.74 5.05 -6.60
CA MET A 32 -17.33 3.73 -6.33
C MET A 32 -18.05 3.09 -7.52
N PRO A 33 -18.88 3.80 -8.30
CA PRO A 33 -19.51 3.22 -9.48
C PRO A 33 -18.48 2.65 -10.48
N LEU A 34 -17.37 3.37 -10.71
CA LEU A 34 -16.31 2.89 -11.60
C LEU A 34 -15.47 1.77 -10.96
N THR A 35 -15.28 1.81 -9.65
CA THR A 35 -14.64 0.73 -8.90
C THR A 35 -15.40 -0.59 -9.02
N GLU A 36 -16.73 -0.56 -8.90
CA GLU A 36 -17.55 -1.78 -9.04
C GLU A 36 -17.38 -2.38 -10.45
N LEU A 37 -17.42 -1.54 -11.48
CA LEU A 37 -17.17 -1.96 -12.87
C LEU A 37 -15.74 -2.49 -13.09
N TYR A 38 -14.75 -1.88 -12.45
CA TYR A 38 -13.36 -2.32 -12.50
C TYR A 38 -13.15 -3.67 -11.81
N LEU A 39 -13.84 -3.93 -10.70
CA LEU A 39 -13.77 -5.20 -9.98
C LEU A 39 -14.47 -6.33 -10.74
N GLU A 40 -15.53 -6.04 -11.48
CA GLU A 40 -16.18 -7.02 -12.36
C GLU A 40 -15.28 -7.45 -13.52
N THR A 41 -14.47 -6.53 -14.04
CA THR A 41 -13.60 -6.77 -15.20
C THR A 41 -12.22 -7.29 -14.84
N GLY A 42 -11.70 -6.95 -13.65
CA GLY A 42 -10.44 -7.43 -13.11
C GLY A 42 -9.17 -6.97 -13.85
N ASP A 43 -9.32 -6.13 -14.87
CA ASP A 43 -8.26 -5.65 -15.77
C ASP A 43 -8.61 -4.23 -16.23
N LEU A 44 -7.65 -3.30 -16.15
CA LEU A 44 -7.84 -1.89 -16.53
C LEU A 44 -8.22 -1.74 -18.02
N THR A 45 -7.70 -2.60 -18.89
CA THR A 45 -7.97 -2.60 -20.33
C THR A 45 -9.41 -3.03 -20.62
N LYS A 46 -9.89 -4.06 -19.90
CA LYS A 46 -11.28 -4.54 -20.02
C LYS A 46 -12.26 -3.58 -19.36
N PHE A 47 -11.85 -2.93 -18.27
CA PHE A 47 -12.59 -1.86 -17.63
C PHE A 47 -12.83 -0.68 -18.58
N GLU A 48 -11.80 -0.20 -19.27
CA GLU A 48 -11.93 0.92 -20.22
C GLU A 48 -12.94 0.59 -21.33
N GLN A 49 -12.87 -0.63 -21.89
CA GLN A 49 -13.83 -1.11 -22.88
C GLN A 49 -15.26 -1.15 -22.33
N SER A 50 -15.44 -1.68 -21.11
CA SER A 50 -16.75 -1.77 -20.45
C SER A 50 -17.32 -0.38 -20.14
N ALA A 51 -16.50 0.53 -19.59
CA ALA A 51 -16.91 1.89 -19.26
C ALA A 51 -17.30 2.72 -20.49
N ASN A 52 -16.63 2.49 -21.63
CA ASN A 52 -16.99 3.08 -22.92
C ASN A 52 -18.33 2.54 -23.45
N MET A 53 -18.65 1.25 -23.24
CA MET A 53 -19.96 0.69 -23.61
C MET A 53 -21.11 1.33 -22.83
N TYR A 54 -20.89 1.67 -21.56
CA TYR A 54 -21.87 2.38 -20.73
C TYR A 54 -21.91 3.90 -20.95
N GLN A 55 -21.22 4.42 -21.99
CA GLN A 55 -21.16 5.84 -22.33
C GLN A 55 -20.68 6.74 -21.16
N ILE A 56 -19.82 6.21 -20.30
CA ILE A 56 -19.25 7.00 -19.21
C ILE A 56 -18.25 8.00 -19.80
N ASN A 57 -18.24 9.23 -19.26
CA ASN A 57 -17.35 10.30 -19.71
C ASN A 57 -15.87 9.84 -19.68
N SER A 58 -15.19 9.97 -20.82
CA SER A 58 -13.79 9.58 -21.03
C SER A 58 -12.81 10.24 -20.05
N ASP A 59 -13.07 11.48 -19.65
CA ASP A 59 -12.22 12.20 -18.69
C ASP A 59 -12.31 11.59 -17.29
N ARG A 60 -13.48 11.07 -16.93
CA ARG A 60 -13.73 10.40 -15.65
C ARG A 60 -13.03 9.04 -15.62
N ILE A 61 -13.10 8.29 -16.72
CA ILE A 61 -12.40 7.00 -16.90
C ILE A 61 -10.89 7.22 -16.81
N SER A 62 -10.35 8.21 -17.54
CA SER A 62 -8.92 8.52 -17.56
C SER A 62 -8.39 8.87 -16.16
N LYS A 63 -9.10 9.75 -15.43
CA LYS A 63 -8.76 10.09 -14.04
C LYS A 63 -8.81 8.87 -13.12
N PHE A 64 -9.83 8.04 -13.25
CA PHE A 64 -9.96 6.82 -12.44
C PHE A 64 -8.77 5.86 -12.67
N MET A 65 -8.38 5.66 -13.92
CA MET A 65 -7.24 4.82 -14.29
C MET A 65 -5.92 5.40 -13.77
N GLU A 66 -5.72 6.71 -13.85
CA GLU A 66 -4.54 7.37 -13.29
C GLU A 66 -4.46 7.17 -11.77
N VAL A 67 -5.55 7.42 -11.05
CA VAL A 67 -5.62 7.23 -9.59
C VAL A 67 -5.24 5.79 -9.24
N HIS A 68 -5.81 4.80 -9.91
CA HIS A 68 -5.51 3.39 -9.63
C HIS A 68 -4.08 2.99 -10.01
N ARG A 69 -3.56 3.54 -11.12
CA ARG A 69 -2.18 3.28 -11.56
C ARG A 69 -1.16 3.85 -10.58
N TYR A 70 -1.40 5.03 -10.01
CA TYR A 70 -0.42 5.72 -9.16
C TYR A 70 -0.60 5.46 -7.65
N ALA A 71 -1.79 5.04 -7.21
CA ALA A 71 -2.08 4.73 -5.82
C ALA A 71 -1.05 3.81 -5.12
N PRO A 72 -0.64 2.65 -5.67
CA PRO A 72 0.33 1.79 -4.99
C PRO A 72 1.70 2.46 -4.82
N PHE A 73 2.15 3.22 -5.82
CA PHE A 73 3.41 3.95 -5.75
C PHE A 73 3.37 5.08 -4.71
N ALA A 74 2.26 5.82 -4.65
CA ALA A 74 2.05 6.85 -3.64
C ALA A 74 2.07 6.27 -2.22
N GLY A 75 1.40 5.14 -2.00
CA GLY A 75 1.42 4.45 -0.72
C GLY A 75 2.79 3.86 -0.36
N ALA A 76 3.53 3.32 -1.32
CA ALA A 76 4.89 2.85 -1.09
C ALA A 76 5.84 3.98 -0.67
N LEU A 77 5.78 5.14 -1.36
CA LEU A 77 6.52 6.35 -0.98
C LEU A 77 6.14 6.82 0.43
N PHE A 78 4.85 6.80 0.76
CA PHE A 78 4.38 7.11 2.11
C PHE A 78 4.97 6.17 3.16
N GLY A 79 4.98 4.86 2.90
CA GLY A 79 5.59 3.87 3.80
C GLY A 79 7.11 4.05 3.98
N VAL A 80 7.83 4.43 2.92
CA VAL A 80 9.26 4.79 3.01
C VAL A 80 9.46 6.05 3.85
N ALA A 81 8.63 7.08 3.64
CA ALA A 81 8.69 8.32 4.42
C ALA A 81 8.38 8.06 5.91
N LEU A 82 7.38 7.23 6.20
CA LEU A 82 7.05 6.80 7.56
C LEU A 82 8.24 6.07 8.22
N SER A 83 8.87 5.17 7.46
CA SER A 83 10.07 4.45 7.88
C SER A 83 11.24 5.38 8.18
N PHE A 84 11.44 6.39 7.33
CA PHE A 84 12.43 7.44 7.55
C PHE A 84 12.15 8.20 8.85
N ILE A 85 10.92 8.66 9.06
CA ILE A 85 10.54 9.41 10.27
C ILE A 85 10.78 8.57 11.53
N ALA A 86 10.46 7.28 11.49
CA ALA A 86 10.64 6.36 12.62
C ALA A 86 12.12 6.15 12.97
N LEU A 87 13.00 6.06 11.96
CA LEU A 87 14.40 5.67 12.13
C LEU A 87 15.42 6.83 12.05
N ARG A 88 15.05 8.02 11.56
CA ARG A 88 15.98 9.14 11.25
C ARG A 88 16.91 9.56 12.40
N LYS A 89 16.48 9.40 13.65
CA LYS A 89 17.27 9.78 14.84
C LYS A 89 18.35 8.73 15.21
N LYS A 90 18.47 7.62 14.48
CA LYS A 90 19.43 6.55 14.78
C LYS A 90 20.65 6.66 13.87
N LYS A 91 21.85 6.38 14.40
CA LYS A 91 23.14 6.44 13.67
C LYS A 91 23.16 5.68 12.33
N ARG A 92 22.34 4.63 12.18
CA ARG A 92 22.20 3.85 10.93
C ARG A 92 20.78 3.85 10.35
N GLY A 93 19.88 4.68 10.88
CA GLY A 93 18.49 4.70 10.40
C GLY A 93 18.40 4.99 8.91
N LEU A 94 19.23 5.92 8.43
CA LEU A 94 19.30 6.31 7.03
C LEU A 94 19.72 5.16 6.10
N GLN A 95 20.65 4.28 6.54
CA GLN A 95 21.03 3.09 5.79
C GLN A 95 19.88 2.08 5.69
N HIS A 96 19.12 1.88 6.77
CA HIS A 96 17.95 0.98 6.75
C HIS A 96 16.86 1.53 5.84
N THR A 97 16.57 2.83 5.92
CA THR A 97 15.61 3.49 5.02
C THR A 97 16.06 3.39 3.55
N LEU A 98 17.35 3.56 3.25
CA LEU A 98 17.87 3.42 1.89
C LEU A 98 17.66 1.99 1.36
N ILE A 99 17.94 0.97 2.17
CA ILE A 99 17.70 -0.43 1.78
C ILE A 99 16.21 -0.68 1.57
N VAL A 100 15.35 -0.17 2.45
CA VAL A 100 13.88 -0.28 2.31
C VAL A 100 13.40 0.43 1.04
N LEU A 101 13.98 1.57 0.68
CA LEU A 101 13.70 2.25 -0.58
C LEU A 101 14.10 1.39 -1.79
N VAL A 102 15.29 0.78 -1.77
CA VAL A 102 15.72 -0.13 -2.84
C VAL A 102 14.76 -1.32 -2.96
N ILE A 103 14.35 -1.90 -1.84
CA ILE A 103 13.35 -2.98 -1.83
C ILE A 103 12.02 -2.50 -2.41
N ALA A 104 11.57 -1.30 -2.03
CA ALA A 104 10.34 -0.72 -2.57
C ALA A 104 10.40 -0.57 -4.10
N VAL A 105 11.54 -0.14 -4.64
CA VAL A 105 11.76 -0.04 -6.10
C VAL A 105 11.74 -1.43 -6.74
N LEU A 106 12.39 -2.43 -6.15
CA LEU A 106 12.38 -3.81 -6.69
C LEU A 106 10.97 -4.41 -6.67
N LEU A 107 10.19 -4.18 -5.61
CA LEU A 107 8.80 -4.60 -5.52
C LEU A 107 7.92 -3.90 -6.56
N ALA A 108 8.18 -2.62 -6.83
CA ALA A 108 7.50 -1.85 -7.86
C ALA A 108 7.80 -2.41 -9.27
N LEU A 109 9.08 -2.66 -9.59
CA LEU A 109 9.49 -3.23 -10.86
C LEU A 109 8.97 -4.66 -11.07
N GLY A 110 8.88 -5.45 -9.99
CA GLY A 110 8.31 -6.79 -10.02
C GLY A 110 6.77 -6.83 -10.10
N GLY A 111 6.09 -5.67 -10.13
CA GLY A 111 4.62 -5.60 -10.15
C GLY A 111 3.95 -6.07 -8.86
N ILE A 112 4.71 -6.30 -7.78
CA ILE A 112 4.21 -6.87 -6.52
C ILE A 112 3.34 -5.85 -5.79
N LEU A 113 3.61 -4.55 -5.94
CA LEU A 113 2.81 -3.48 -5.33
C LEU A 113 1.39 -3.38 -5.90
N ASP A 114 1.15 -3.92 -7.11
CA ASP A 114 -0.16 -3.94 -7.80
C ASP A 114 -0.71 -5.38 -7.95
N MET A 115 -0.20 -6.35 -7.17
CA MET A 115 -0.63 -7.75 -7.30
C MET A 115 -2.12 -7.93 -6.96
N ALA A 116 -2.84 -8.60 -7.86
CA ALA A 116 -4.26 -8.97 -7.72
C ALA A 116 -4.56 -9.88 -6.51
N LEU A 117 -3.56 -10.55 -5.94
CA LEU A 117 -3.73 -11.49 -4.83
C LEU A 117 -4.30 -10.81 -3.57
N VAL A 118 -3.91 -9.56 -3.31
CA VAL A 118 -4.43 -8.78 -2.17
C VAL A 118 -5.76 -8.11 -2.51
N LYS A 119 -5.99 -7.74 -3.79
CA LYS A 119 -7.33 -7.36 -4.30
C LYS A 119 -8.36 -8.44 -3.94
N ASN A 120 -7.99 -9.71 -4.12
CA ASN A 120 -8.88 -10.84 -3.83
C ASN A 120 -9.03 -11.16 -2.34
N ILE A 121 -7.98 -11.03 -1.53
CA ILE A 121 -8.04 -11.41 -0.09
C ILE A 121 -8.69 -10.32 0.76
N LEU A 122 -8.38 -9.04 0.52
CA LEU A 122 -8.86 -7.92 1.36
C LEU A 122 -10.18 -7.32 0.88
N PHE A 123 -10.52 -7.51 -0.40
CA PHE A 123 -11.63 -6.80 -1.03
C PHE A 123 -12.67 -7.70 -1.68
N ALA A 124 -12.50 -9.03 -1.60
CA ALA A 124 -13.47 -10.01 -2.12
C ALA A 124 -13.83 -11.17 -1.15
N PRO A 125 -14.23 -10.95 0.11
CA PRO A 125 -14.94 -11.99 0.85
C PRO A 125 -16.44 -11.89 0.49
N GLY A 126 -16.83 -12.42 -0.68
CA GLY A 126 -18.24 -12.64 -1.04
C GLY A 126 -19.02 -11.37 -1.41
N ARG A 127 -19.40 -11.28 -2.70
CA ARG A 127 -20.34 -10.33 -3.30
C ARG A 127 -21.50 -9.94 -2.36
N LEU A 128 -21.45 -8.75 -1.76
CA LEU A 128 -22.63 -8.07 -1.22
C LEU A 128 -22.57 -6.59 -1.60
N VAL A 129 -23.28 -6.31 -2.69
CA VAL A 129 -23.54 -5.00 -3.31
C VAL A 129 -24.33 -4.08 -2.35
N SER A 130 -24.15 -2.77 -2.52
CA SER A 130 -24.71 -1.63 -1.76
C SER A 130 -23.81 -1.10 -0.63
N SER A 131 -24.19 0.06 -0.05
CA SER A 131 -23.51 0.98 0.91
C SER A 131 -22.49 0.40 1.92
N SER A 132 -22.48 -0.91 2.13
CA SER A 132 -21.40 -1.69 2.75
C SER A 132 -20.04 -1.52 2.04
N VAL A 133 -20.01 -1.35 0.71
CA VAL A 133 -18.78 -1.29 -0.11
C VAL A 133 -17.86 -0.14 0.31
N MET A 134 -18.41 1.07 0.48
CA MET A 134 -17.68 2.23 1.02
C MET A 134 -17.08 1.94 2.39
N THR A 135 -17.87 1.32 3.26
CA THR A 135 -17.51 1.02 4.64
C THR A 135 -16.38 0.00 4.68
N VAL A 136 -16.47 -1.06 3.87
CA VAL A 136 -15.44 -2.10 3.76
C VAL A 136 -14.12 -1.51 3.25
N TYR A 137 -14.14 -0.70 2.18
CA TYR A 137 -12.91 -0.08 1.67
C TYR A 137 -12.30 0.89 2.66
N THR A 138 -13.13 1.69 3.34
CA THR A 138 -12.68 2.65 4.34
C THR A 138 -12.06 1.93 5.55
N LEU A 139 -12.70 0.87 6.05
CA LEU A 139 -12.18 0.06 7.15
C LEU A 139 -10.87 -0.64 6.76
N SER A 140 -10.78 -1.22 5.56
CA SER A 140 -9.57 -1.84 5.06
C SER A 140 -8.42 -0.83 4.93
N TYR A 141 -8.70 0.37 4.40
CA TYR A 141 -7.74 1.48 4.38
C TYR A 141 -7.24 1.83 5.79
N LEU A 142 -8.16 2.08 6.74
CA LEU A 142 -7.82 2.48 8.11
C LEU A 142 -7.04 1.39 8.85
N LEU A 143 -7.40 0.12 8.64
CA LEU A 143 -6.74 -1.03 9.24
C LEU A 143 -5.31 -1.19 8.69
N LEU A 144 -5.13 -1.14 7.37
CA LEU A 144 -3.82 -1.24 6.74
C LEU A 144 -2.89 -0.08 7.12
N LEU A 145 -3.41 1.16 7.13
CA LEU A 145 -2.66 2.30 7.64
C LEU A 145 -2.33 2.13 9.12
N GLY A 146 -3.31 1.78 9.95
CA GLY A 146 -3.10 1.55 11.38
C GLY A 146 -2.02 0.52 11.66
N LEU A 147 -2.02 -0.60 10.94
CA LEU A 147 -0.97 -1.61 10.99
C LEU A 147 0.38 -1.07 10.54
N SER A 148 0.43 -0.29 9.44
CA SER A 148 1.68 0.31 8.95
C SER A 148 2.31 1.24 9.99
N PHE A 149 1.50 2.08 10.64
CA PHE A 149 1.93 2.95 11.74
C PHE A 149 2.38 2.14 12.95
N TRP A 150 1.57 1.18 13.40
CA TRP A 150 1.90 0.35 14.55
C TRP A 150 3.23 -0.38 14.32
N LEU A 151 3.40 -1.04 13.17
CA LEU A 151 4.63 -1.74 12.84
C LEU A 151 5.82 -0.78 12.81
N ALA A 152 5.73 0.36 12.13
CA ALA A 152 6.83 1.34 12.08
C ALA A 152 7.30 1.76 13.50
N PHE A 153 6.35 2.01 14.41
CA PHE A 153 6.67 2.40 15.79
C PHE A 153 7.08 1.23 16.69
N LEU A 154 6.62 0.00 16.42
CA LEU A 154 7.09 -1.20 17.10
C LEU A 154 8.53 -1.54 16.68
N GLY A 155 8.84 -1.40 15.39
CA GLY A 155 10.18 -1.55 14.84
C GLY A 155 11.18 -0.58 15.46
N LYS A 156 10.76 0.66 15.74
CA LYS A 156 11.55 1.63 16.51
C LYS A 156 11.93 1.10 17.90
N ARG A 157 10.98 0.50 18.63
CA ARG A 157 11.25 -0.08 19.97
C ARG A 157 12.19 -1.29 19.90
N ILE A 158 12.00 -2.19 18.93
CA ILE A 158 12.89 -3.36 18.75
C ILE A 158 14.33 -2.93 18.44
N SER A 159 14.49 -1.87 17.63
CA SER A 159 15.81 -1.28 17.38
C SER A 159 16.43 -0.67 18.65
N GLU A 160 15.63 -0.24 19.63
CA GLU A 160 16.09 0.32 20.90
C GLU A 160 16.53 -0.76 21.90
N THR A 161 15.76 -1.84 22.04
CA THR A 161 16.09 -2.93 22.97
C THR A 161 17.34 -3.71 22.51
N GLY A 162 17.52 -3.90 21.20
CA GLY A 162 18.72 -4.53 20.64
C GLY A 162 20.00 -3.72 20.84
N SER A 163 19.90 -2.41 21.10
CA SER A 163 21.03 -1.55 21.42
C SER A 163 21.39 -1.53 22.91
N LYS A 164 20.45 -1.88 23.81
CA LYS A 164 20.69 -1.89 25.27
C LYS A 164 21.26 -3.22 25.79
N ASN A 165 21.03 -4.33 25.09
CA ASN A 165 21.60 -5.65 25.45
C ASN A 165 23.07 -5.85 25.00
N LYS A 166 23.81 -4.77 24.78
CA LYS A 166 25.27 -4.79 24.62
C LYS A 166 25.90 -3.85 25.65
N VAL A 167 25.81 -4.27 26.91
CA VAL A 167 26.72 -3.88 27.98
C VAL A 167 27.18 -5.16 28.63
#